data_AF-A0A353GHG3-F1
#
_entry.id   AF-A0A353GHG3-F1
#
_cell.length_a   1.000
_cell.length_b   1.000
_cell.length_c   1.000
_cell.angle_alpha   90.00
_cell.angle_beta   90.00
_cell.angle_gamma   90.00
#
_symmetry.space_group_name_H-M   'P 1'
#
loop_
_entity.id
_entity.type
_entity.pdbx_description
1 polymer ?
#
loop_
_entity_poly.entity_id
_entity_poly.type
_entity_poly.pdbx_seq_one_letter_code
_entity_poly.pdbx_strand_id
1 'polypeptide(L)'
;KETRIMNKWQRFGLAVVWSIGMVFGGQAMAPAADGPGSDYLGISIAQITDPVAQAAATEIQQKQAKVQDYQCVLNTTHTLAQGEITVSQGTEMFKRPTYVRWEQKTVQSTLTESLGSVALRVNDGKTLWLQDTIKLPSDRVAKKQTSKLDYPRLKNVDPPTGHLLSPFPIMTNTCKLILLREDKEVWLFSDGRSEITVGKNDGLLRALTQTHNGKVTVCETFSDIKVNAGIAQGTFVFTPLPGEVVKDVTDSSLGAPSTAGTQSVPASATPNAVAETIDPPQTKKFVEQSLAKVKADMRTLSVALEAYTIDWNKCPPSLIPSLTTPVAYVTEVPIDPFTVEKKRPYNYRTVDPKNWELWSIGPDGKDDQGGIWYDPAKGFVSPGDIVRTNKGQLTP
;
A
#
# COMPACT_ATOMS: atom_id res chain seq x y z
N LYS A 1 -16.11 28.66 2.61
CA LYS A 1 -16.54 27.38 3.24
C LYS A 1 -16.49 26.23 2.22
N GLU A 2 -17.03 26.44 1.01
CA GLU A 2 -16.99 25.49 -0.12
C GLU A 2 -15.57 25.13 -0.60
N THR A 3 -14.63 26.07 -0.65
CA THR A 3 -13.23 25.80 -1.07
C THR A 3 -12.48 24.90 -0.07
N ARG A 4 -12.80 25.02 1.23
CA ARG A 4 -12.20 24.20 2.30
C ARG A 4 -12.78 22.77 2.29
N ILE A 5 -14.04 22.66 1.84
CA ILE A 5 -14.73 21.41 1.58
C ILE A 5 -14.07 20.74 0.35
N MET A 6 -13.91 21.43 -0.79
CA MET A 6 -13.24 20.90 -1.99
C MET A 6 -11.79 20.39 -1.78
N ASN A 7 -10.97 21.08 -0.98
CA ASN A 7 -9.59 20.61 -0.72
C ASN A 7 -9.52 19.33 0.13
N LYS A 8 -10.47 19.11 1.05
CA LYS A 8 -10.61 17.81 1.73
C LYS A 8 -11.12 16.73 0.77
N TRP A 9 -11.97 17.10 -0.20
CA TRP A 9 -12.51 16.18 -1.20
C TRP A 9 -11.50 15.77 -2.28
N GLN A 10 -10.59 16.64 -2.71
CA GLN A 10 -9.51 16.23 -3.61
C GLN A 10 -8.63 15.16 -2.95
N ARG A 11 -8.36 15.29 -1.65
CA ARG A 11 -7.64 14.29 -0.86
C ARG A 11 -8.44 12.98 -0.71
N PHE A 12 -9.76 13.05 -0.54
CA PHE A 12 -10.63 11.86 -0.49
C PHE A 12 -10.72 11.14 -1.84
N GLY A 13 -10.96 11.87 -2.93
CA GLY A 13 -10.98 11.31 -4.28
C GLY A 13 -9.63 10.69 -4.65
N LEU A 14 -8.51 11.31 -4.27
CA LEU A 14 -7.18 10.71 -4.39
C LEU A 14 -7.02 9.49 -3.49
N ALA A 15 -7.45 9.50 -2.23
CA ALA A 15 -7.31 8.33 -1.33
C ALA A 15 -8.12 7.12 -1.80
N VAL A 16 -9.35 7.31 -2.29
CA VAL A 16 -10.17 6.25 -2.87
C VAL A 16 -9.52 5.73 -4.16
N VAL A 17 -9.12 6.62 -5.08
CA VAL A 17 -8.42 6.25 -6.33
C VAL A 17 -7.05 5.61 -6.08
N TRP A 18 -6.33 6.01 -5.03
CA TRP A 18 -5.01 5.50 -4.67
C TRP A 18 -5.08 4.18 -3.91
N SER A 19 -6.12 3.93 -3.13
CA SER A 19 -6.38 2.60 -2.53
C SER A 19 -6.81 1.60 -3.59
N ILE A 20 -7.71 2.03 -4.48
CA ILE A 20 -8.16 1.29 -5.67
C ILE A 20 -7.00 1.08 -6.67
N GLY A 21 -6.05 2.01 -6.72
CA GLY A 21 -4.82 1.94 -7.49
C GLY A 21 -3.71 1.12 -6.82
N MET A 22 -3.62 1.03 -5.49
CA MET A 22 -2.60 0.23 -4.79
C MET A 22 -2.86 -1.27 -4.90
N VAL A 23 -4.11 -1.70 -5.01
CA VAL A 23 -4.43 -3.12 -5.25
C VAL A 23 -4.00 -3.57 -6.66
N PHE A 24 -3.80 -2.65 -7.62
CA PHE A 24 -3.57 -3.02 -9.03
C PHE A 24 -2.44 -2.27 -9.78
N GLY A 25 -1.82 -1.26 -9.17
CA GLY A 25 -0.87 -0.33 -9.81
C GLY A 25 0.51 -0.31 -9.14
N GLY A 26 0.78 -1.29 -8.28
CA GLY A 26 2.00 -1.38 -7.48
C GLY A 26 3.06 -2.35 -8.00
N GLN A 27 3.16 -2.62 -9.31
CA GLN A 27 4.37 -3.23 -9.87
C GLN A 27 4.69 -2.64 -11.25
N ALA A 28 5.67 -1.74 -11.26
CA ALA A 28 6.58 -1.66 -12.39
C ALA A 28 7.68 -2.72 -12.18
N MET A 29 7.82 -3.61 -13.16
CA MET A 29 9.00 -4.43 -13.45
C MET A 29 9.21 -5.72 -12.65
N ALA A 30 8.58 -6.79 -13.13
CA ALA A 30 9.28 -8.05 -13.40
C ALA A 30 9.04 -8.41 -14.89
N PRO A 31 10.02 -8.96 -15.62
CA PRO A 31 9.83 -9.33 -17.01
C PRO A 31 8.79 -10.44 -17.12
N ALA A 32 7.91 -10.32 -18.13
CA ALA A 32 6.96 -11.35 -18.52
C ALA A 32 7.71 -12.69 -18.70
N ALA A 33 7.37 -13.67 -17.88
CA ALA A 33 7.81 -15.03 -18.12
C ALA A 33 6.91 -15.61 -19.23
N ASP A 34 7.43 -15.69 -20.46
CA ASP A 34 6.79 -16.33 -21.62
C ASP A 34 6.68 -17.87 -21.48
N GLY A 35 6.33 -18.37 -20.29
CA GLY A 35 6.12 -19.77 -19.99
C GLY A 35 4.64 -20.10 -19.76
N PRO A 36 4.18 -21.31 -20.11
CA PRO A 36 2.85 -21.80 -19.71
C PRO A 36 2.85 -22.03 -18.19
N GLY A 37 2.62 -20.99 -17.39
CA GLY A 37 2.63 -21.15 -15.93
C GLY A 37 2.83 -19.89 -15.08
N SER A 38 2.35 -18.70 -15.49
CA SER A 38 2.24 -17.61 -14.52
C SER A 38 1.19 -18.00 -13.46
N ASP A 39 1.62 -18.18 -12.22
CA ASP A 39 0.77 -18.61 -11.11
C ASP A 39 -0.35 -17.57 -10.87
N TYR A 40 -1.60 -17.93 -11.17
CA TYR A 40 -2.80 -17.08 -11.00
C TYR A 40 -3.00 -16.60 -9.56
N LEU A 41 -2.31 -17.21 -8.59
CA LEU A 41 -2.34 -16.79 -7.20
C LEU A 41 -1.41 -15.62 -6.88
N GLY A 42 -0.48 -15.26 -7.77
CA GLY A 42 0.52 -14.20 -7.51
C GLY A 42 1.58 -14.62 -6.50
N ILE A 43 1.41 -15.81 -5.94
CA ILE A 43 2.38 -16.51 -5.12
C ILE A 43 3.08 -17.44 -6.08
N SER A 44 4.41 -17.33 -6.17
CA SER A 44 5.18 -18.42 -6.74
C SER A 44 4.98 -19.63 -5.85
N ILE A 45 4.26 -20.65 -6.33
CA ILE A 45 4.01 -21.88 -5.55
C ILE A 45 5.33 -22.53 -5.12
N ALA A 46 6.40 -22.31 -5.92
CA ALA A 46 7.75 -22.74 -5.61
C ALA A 46 8.37 -22.04 -4.38
N GLN A 47 7.88 -20.85 -3.98
CA GLN A 47 8.34 -20.13 -2.79
C GLN A 47 7.63 -20.56 -1.50
N ILE A 48 6.56 -21.37 -1.60
CA ILE A 48 5.86 -21.90 -0.42
C ILE A 48 6.69 -23.04 0.18
N THR A 49 7.29 -22.79 1.35
CA THR A 49 8.18 -23.76 2.00
C THR A 49 7.45 -24.88 2.73
N ASP A 50 6.19 -24.66 3.12
CA ASP A 50 5.36 -25.68 3.75
C ASP A 50 4.74 -26.61 2.69
N PRO A 51 4.97 -27.93 2.74
CA PRO A 51 4.53 -28.84 1.68
C PRO A 51 3.01 -29.00 1.62
N VAL A 52 2.30 -28.89 2.74
CA VAL A 52 0.83 -28.98 2.77
C VAL A 52 0.22 -27.72 2.15
N ALA A 53 0.75 -26.55 2.51
CA ALA A 53 0.44 -25.27 1.90
C ALA A 53 0.66 -25.26 0.38
N GLN A 54 1.79 -25.80 -0.05
CA GLN A 54 2.17 -25.87 -1.46
C GLN A 54 1.20 -26.78 -2.25
N ALA A 55 0.85 -27.94 -1.69
CA ALA A 55 -0.14 -28.85 -2.28
C ALA A 55 -1.52 -28.17 -2.40
N ALA A 56 -1.97 -27.47 -1.35
CA ALA A 56 -3.24 -26.75 -1.36
C ALA A 56 -3.24 -25.61 -2.40
N ALA A 57 -2.15 -24.83 -2.50
CA ALA A 57 -2.02 -23.78 -3.51
C ALA A 57 -2.05 -24.34 -4.95
N THR A 58 -1.39 -25.48 -5.17
CA THR A 58 -1.43 -26.20 -6.45
C THR A 58 -2.85 -26.67 -6.78
N GLU A 59 -3.56 -27.22 -5.80
CA GLU A 59 -4.94 -27.66 -5.98
C GLU A 59 -5.88 -26.50 -6.29
N ILE A 60 -5.72 -25.35 -5.61
CA ILE A 60 -6.45 -24.12 -5.91
C ILE A 60 -6.23 -23.70 -7.36
N GLN A 61 -4.98 -23.64 -7.81
CA GLN A 61 -4.65 -23.24 -9.18
C GLN A 61 -5.29 -24.18 -10.22
N GLN A 62 -5.26 -25.49 -9.97
CA GLN A 62 -5.92 -26.48 -10.83
C GLN A 62 -7.43 -26.29 -10.89
N LYS A 63 -8.08 -25.88 -9.79
CA LYS A 63 -9.51 -25.60 -9.75
C LYS A 63 -9.85 -24.29 -10.45
N GLN A 64 -9.08 -23.23 -10.19
CA GLN A 64 -9.23 -21.93 -10.87
C GLN A 64 -9.03 -22.03 -12.39
N ALA A 65 -8.16 -22.93 -12.86
CA ALA A 65 -7.98 -23.21 -14.29
C ALA A 65 -9.25 -23.74 -14.97
N LYS A 66 -10.16 -24.38 -14.22
CA LYS A 66 -11.44 -24.89 -14.71
C LYS A 66 -12.54 -23.81 -14.73
N VAL A 67 -12.33 -22.67 -14.08
CA VAL A 67 -13.26 -21.55 -14.08
C VAL A 67 -13.07 -20.73 -15.36
N GLN A 68 -14.08 -20.75 -16.24
CA GLN A 68 -14.12 -20.00 -17.50
C GLN A 68 -14.73 -18.62 -17.33
N ASP A 69 -15.75 -18.50 -16.49
CA ASP A 69 -16.32 -17.23 -16.06
C ASP A 69 -16.91 -17.34 -14.66
N TYR A 70 -17.09 -16.20 -13.99
CA TYR A 70 -17.84 -16.13 -12.74
C TYR A 70 -18.55 -14.78 -12.59
N GLN A 71 -19.60 -14.78 -11.78
CA GLN A 71 -20.25 -13.57 -11.27
C GLN A 71 -20.38 -13.68 -9.75
N CYS A 72 -20.18 -12.58 -9.03
CA CYS A 72 -20.39 -12.52 -7.59
C CYS A 72 -20.85 -11.13 -7.12
N VAL A 73 -21.33 -11.08 -5.88
CA VAL A 73 -21.57 -9.85 -5.13
C VAL A 73 -20.35 -9.59 -4.25
N LEU A 74 -19.83 -8.37 -4.29
CA LEU A 74 -18.69 -7.91 -3.50
C LEU A 74 -19.17 -6.97 -2.41
N ASN A 75 -18.78 -7.22 -1.17
CA ASN A 75 -18.89 -6.25 -0.09
C ASN A 75 -17.49 -5.91 0.42
N THR A 76 -17.22 -4.63 0.61
CA THR A 76 -15.92 -4.16 1.08
C THR A 76 -16.09 -3.20 2.23
N THR A 77 -15.34 -3.41 3.30
CA THR A 77 -15.21 -2.49 4.43
C THR A 77 -13.76 -2.05 4.52
N HIS A 78 -13.52 -0.75 4.43
CA HIS A 78 -12.22 -0.14 4.70
C HIS A 78 -12.26 0.62 6.00
N THR A 79 -11.27 0.38 6.87
CA THR A 79 -11.01 1.18 8.06
C THR A 79 -9.73 1.98 7.83
N LEU A 80 -9.86 3.30 7.75
CA LEU A 80 -8.73 4.21 7.59
C LEU A 80 -7.94 4.34 8.90
N ALA A 81 -6.71 4.86 8.81
CA ALA A 81 -5.80 4.96 9.95
C ALA A 81 -6.37 5.81 11.11
N GLN A 82 -7.22 6.79 10.81
CA GLN A 82 -7.87 7.66 11.78
C GLN A 82 -9.20 7.09 12.30
N GLY A 83 -9.57 5.87 11.89
CA GLY A 83 -10.72 5.12 12.38
C GLY A 83 -11.98 5.29 11.54
N GLU A 84 -11.93 6.07 10.46
CA GLU A 84 -13.09 6.21 9.57
C GLU A 84 -13.33 4.91 8.80
N ILE A 85 -14.59 4.52 8.75
CA ILE A 85 -15.07 3.35 8.05
C ILE A 85 -15.76 3.78 6.76
N THR A 86 -15.44 3.09 5.67
CA THR A 86 -16.18 3.14 4.41
C THR A 86 -16.65 1.74 4.05
N VAL A 87 -17.95 1.59 3.82
CA VAL A 87 -18.58 0.35 3.36
C VAL A 87 -19.06 0.55 1.93
N SER A 88 -18.71 -0.39 1.09
CA SER A 88 -19.06 -0.40 -0.32
C SER A 88 -19.62 -1.76 -0.72
N GLN A 89 -20.57 -1.76 -1.65
CA GLN A 89 -21.21 -2.95 -2.21
C GLN A 89 -21.15 -2.89 -3.71
N GLY A 90 -20.95 -4.04 -4.35
CA GLY A 90 -20.71 -4.10 -5.77
C GLY A 90 -21.00 -5.47 -6.37
N THR A 91 -20.76 -5.54 -7.67
CA THR A 91 -20.77 -6.80 -8.41
C THR A 91 -19.49 -6.93 -9.17
N GLU A 92 -19.02 -8.16 -9.28
CA GLU A 92 -17.89 -8.49 -10.13
C GLU A 92 -18.29 -9.62 -11.09
N MET A 93 -17.81 -9.47 -12.31
CA MET A 93 -17.92 -10.44 -13.37
C MET A 93 -16.55 -10.61 -14.02
N PHE A 94 -16.21 -11.84 -14.31
CA PHE A 94 -14.99 -12.20 -15.02
C PHE A 94 -15.29 -13.24 -16.09
N LYS A 95 -14.59 -13.16 -17.21
CA LYS A 95 -14.58 -14.19 -18.24
C LYS A 95 -13.18 -14.31 -18.85
N ARG A 96 -12.71 -15.55 -19.01
CA ARG A 96 -11.41 -15.81 -19.65
C ARG A 96 -11.37 -15.29 -21.10
N PRO A 97 -10.19 -14.87 -21.58
CA PRO A 97 -8.93 -14.86 -20.85
C PRO A 97 -8.79 -13.65 -19.91
N THR A 98 -9.41 -12.51 -20.21
CA THR A 98 -9.07 -11.22 -19.58
C THR A 98 -10.26 -10.29 -19.35
N TYR A 99 -11.48 -10.72 -19.67
CA TYR A 99 -12.66 -9.87 -19.55
C TYR A 99 -13.02 -9.67 -18.09
N VAL A 100 -13.15 -8.42 -17.66
CA VAL A 100 -13.48 -8.06 -16.28
C VAL A 100 -14.52 -6.96 -16.30
N ARG A 101 -15.54 -7.08 -15.47
CA ARG A 101 -16.45 -5.98 -15.15
C ARG A 101 -16.61 -5.94 -13.65
N TRP A 102 -16.26 -4.81 -13.07
CA TRP A 102 -16.36 -4.58 -11.64
C TRP A 102 -17.06 -3.26 -11.42
N GLU A 103 -18.11 -3.27 -10.61
CA GLU A 103 -18.90 -2.09 -10.29
C GLU A 103 -19.10 -2.06 -8.79
N GLN A 104 -18.69 -0.96 -8.15
CA GLN A 104 -18.75 -0.82 -6.71
C GLN A 104 -19.34 0.54 -6.34
N LYS A 105 -20.29 0.53 -5.41
CA LYS A 105 -20.95 1.70 -4.86
C LYS A 105 -20.64 1.83 -3.38
N THR A 106 -20.21 3.00 -2.94
CA THR A 106 -20.11 3.31 -1.52
C THR A 106 -21.50 3.52 -0.94
N VAL A 107 -21.87 2.68 0.02
CA VAL A 107 -23.20 2.68 0.66
C VAL A 107 -23.19 3.38 2.01
N GLN A 108 -22.04 3.38 2.70
CA GLN A 108 -21.88 4.04 3.98
C GLN A 108 -20.47 4.60 4.11
N SER A 109 -20.36 5.81 4.64
CA SER A 109 -19.07 6.35 5.06
C SER A 109 -19.25 7.17 6.33
N THR A 110 -18.33 7.01 7.26
CA THR A 110 -18.26 7.83 8.49
C THR A 110 -17.60 9.19 8.26
N LEU A 111 -17.01 9.40 7.08
CA LEU A 111 -16.55 10.71 6.66
C LEU A 111 -17.76 11.64 6.51
N THR A 112 -17.73 12.76 7.23
CA THR A 112 -18.82 13.75 7.28
C THR A 112 -19.28 14.12 5.87
N GLU A 113 -20.58 13.90 5.60
CA GLU A 113 -21.27 14.04 4.30
C GLU A 113 -20.94 12.92 3.30
N SER A 114 -21.46 11.71 3.49
CA SER A 114 -21.22 10.58 2.58
C SER A 114 -21.76 10.88 1.16
N LEU A 115 -20.86 11.29 0.27
CA LEU A 115 -21.13 11.35 -1.15
C LEU A 115 -21.26 9.92 -1.66
N GLY A 116 -22.36 9.61 -2.35
CA GLY A 116 -22.49 8.33 -3.03
C GLY A 116 -21.47 8.26 -4.16
N SER A 117 -20.40 7.49 -3.99
CA SER A 117 -19.46 7.18 -5.08
C SER A 117 -19.82 5.87 -5.76
N VAL A 118 -19.69 5.85 -7.08
CA VAL A 118 -19.74 4.65 -7.91
C VAL A 118 -18.44 4.59 -8.70
N ALA A 119 -17.71 3.50 -8.55
CA ALA A 119 -16.53 3.17 -9.32
C ALA A 119 -16.89 2.01 -10.26
N LEU A 120 -16.59 2.17 -11.55
CA LEU A 120 -16.83 1.18 -12.59
C LEU A 120 -15.51 0.90 -13.31
N ARG A 121 -15.22 -0.38 -13.48
CA ARG A 121 -14.07 -0.89 -14.21
C ARG A 121 -14.54 -1.92 -15.22
N VAL A 122 -14.15 -1.75 -16.48
CA VAL A 122 -14.53 -2.67 -17.54
C VAL A 122 -13.32 -2.94 -18.44
N ASN A 123 -12.90 -4.19 -18.52
CA ASN A 123 -11.93 -4.66 -19.51
C ASN A 123 -12.65 -5.50 -20.57
N ASP A 124 -12.62 -5.04 -21.81
CA ASP A 124 -13.18 -5.73 -22.97
C ASP A 124 -12.16 -6.65 -23.68
N GLY A 125 -11.01 -6.89 -23.04
CA GLY A 125 -9.90 -7.66 -23.58
C GLY A 125 -8.94 -6.83 -24.45
N LYS A 126 -9.30 -5.60 -24.79
CA LYS A 126 -8.45 -4.65 -25.53
C LYS A 126 -8.24 -3.35 -24.75
N THR A 127 -9.28 -2.86 -24.11
CA THR A 127 -9.33 -1.57 -23.42
C THR A 127 -9.81 -1.77 -22.00
N LEU A 128 -9.05 -1.23 -21.05
CA LEU A 128 -9.54 -1.02 -19.69
C LEU A 128 -10.14 0.37 -19.57
N TRP A 129 -11.42 0.39 -19.22
CA TRP A 129 -12.18 1.58 -18.89
C TRP A 129 -12.28 1.72 -17.39
N LEU A 130 -12.01 2.93 -16.90
CA LEU A 130 -12.14 3.32 -15.50
C LEU A 130 -13.08 4.51 -15.43
N GLN A 131 -14.20 4.38 -14.73
CA GLN A 131 -15.13 5.49 -14.51
C GLN A 131 -15.38 5.67 -13.01
N ASP A 132 -15.03 6.84 -12.49
CA ASP A 132 -15.35 7.26 -11.13
C ASP A 132 -16.43 8.34 -11.17
N THR A 133 -17.54 8.08 -10.47
CA THR A 133 -18.66 9.01 -10.35
C THR A 133 -18.90 9.34 -8.88
N ILE A 134 -18.82 10.62 -8.51
CA ILE A 134 -19.10 11.11 -7.16
C ILE A 134 -20.41 11.91 -7.21
N LYS A 135 -21.41 11.51 -6.42
CA LYS A 135 -22.70 12.18 -6.31
C LYS A 135 -22.82 12.97 -5.00
N LEU A 136 -23.32 14.20 -5.12
CA LEU A 136 -23.78 15.02 -3.99
C LEU A 136 -25.02 14.40 -3.34
N PRO A 137 -25.36 14.76 -2.08
CA PRO A 137 -26.60 14.32 -1.44
C PRO A 137 -27.86 14.69 -2.23
N SER A 138 -27.77 15.72 -3.09
CA SER A 138 -28.84 16.14 -4.00
C SER A 138 -28.95 15.31 -5.29
N ASP A 139 -28.30 14.14 -5.35
CA ASP A 139 -28.11 13.29 -6.55
C ASP A 139 -27.40 13.94 -7.74
N ARG A 140 -26.91 15.18 -7.58
CA ARG A 140 -26.13 15.86 -8.61
C ARG A 140 -24.75 15.25 -8.71
N VAL A 141 -24.26 15.04 -9.92
CA VAL A 141 -22.90 14.54 -10.15
C VAL A 141 -21.91 15.66 -9.85
N ALA A 142 -21.14 15.50 -8.77
CA ALA A 142 -20.07 16.43 -8.38
C ALA A 142 -18.86 16.28 -9.29
N LYS A 143 -18.53 15.03 -9.62
CA LYS A 143 -17.39 14.67 -10.45
C LYS A 143 -17.72 13.39 -11.20
N LYS A 144 -17.46 13.40 -12.50
CA LYS A 144 -17.40 12.19 -13.34
C LYS A 144 -16.07 12.22 -14.06
N GLN A 145 -15.30 11.15 -13.94
CA GLN A 145 -14.03 11.02 -14.64
C GLN A 145 -14.00 9.65 -15.30
N THR A 146 -13.85 9.65 -16.63
CA THR A 146 -13.67 8.43 -17.42
C THR A 146 -12.28 8.41 -18.01
N SER A 147 -11.57 7.32 -17.77
CA SER A 147 -10.23 7.09 -18.30
C SER A 147 -10.24 5.79 -19.11
N LYS A 148 -9.40 5.73 -20.15
CA LYS A 148 -9.19 4.52 -20.93
C LYS A 148 -7.71 4.17 -21.01
N LEU A 149 -7.42 2.88 -21.07
CA LEU A 149 -6.09 2.31 -21.16
C LEU A 149 -6.08 1.20 -22.21
N ASP A 150 -5.21 1.32 -23.22
CA ASP A 150 -5.09 0.38 -24.34
C ASP A 150 -4.06 -0.72 -24.03
N TYR A 151 -4.53 -1.94 -23.73
CA TYR A 151 -3.70 -3.07 -23.31
C TYR A 151 -2.71 -3.56 -24.37
N PRO A 152 -3.10 -3.76 -25.64
CA PRO A 152 -2.16 -4.11 -26.71
C PRO A 152 -0.92 -3.22 -26.81
N ARG A 153 -1.01 -1.97 -26.33
CA ARG A 153 0.13 -1.03 -26.32
C ARG A 153 1.04 -1.22 -25.11
N LEU A 154 0.56 -1.84 -24.04
CA LEU A 154 1.31 -2.17 -22.83
C LEU A 154 2.00 -3.53 -22.98
N LYS A 155 3.08 -3.59 -23.76
CA LYS A 155 3.80 -4.85 -24.08
C LYS A 155 4.31 -5.67 -22.88
N ASN A 156 4.28 -5.11 -21.67
CA ASN A 156 4.82 -5.72 -20.45
C ASN A 156 3.86 -5.65 -19.26
N VAL A 157 2.57 -5.44 -19.49
CA VAL A 157 1.58 -5.39 -18.40
C VAL A 157 0.67 -6.59 -18.53
N ASP A 158 0.67 -7.42 -17.49
CA ASP A 158 -0.26 -8.54 -17.43
C ASP A 158 -1.69 -8.01 -17.52
N PRO A 159 -2.54 -8.64 -18.34
CA PRO A 159 -3.93 -8.24 -18.43
C PRO A 159 -4.60 -8.39 -17.05
N PRO A 160 -5.63 -7.57 -16.76
CA PRO A 160 -6.28 -7.61 -15.49
C PRO A 160 -7.05 -8.93 -15.40
N THR A 161 -6.76 -9.67 -14.36
CA THR A 161 -7.54 -10.81 -13.89
C THR A 161 -8.62 -10.28 -12.96
N GLY A 162 -9.82 -10.88 -12.97
CA GLY A 162 -10.84 -10.51 -11.97
C GLY A 162 -10.35 -10.82 -10.56
N HIS A 163 -10.82 -10.12 -9.53
CA HIS A 163 -10.31 -10.18 -8.15
C HIS A 163 -10.28 -11.61 -7.61
N LEU A 164 -11.30 -12.45 -7.91
CA LEU A 164 -11.30 -13.86 -7.45
C LEU A 164 -10.20 -14.74 -8.08
N LEU A 165 -9.60 -14.28 -9.17
CA LEU A 165 -8.53 -14.95 -9.92
C LEU A 165 -7.26 -14.10 -9.96
N SER A 166 -7.25 -12.97 -9.26
CA SER A 166 -6.13 -12.05 -9.30
C SER A 166 -4.98 -12.64 -8.50
N PRO A 167 -3.74 -12.53 -9.02
CA PRO A 167 -2.58 -12.75 -8.20
C PRO A 167 -2.69 -11.81 -6.99
N PHE A 168 -2.75 -12.37 -5.78
CA PHE A 168 -2.86 -11.54 -4.59
C PHE A 168 -1.58 -10.74 -4.50
N PRO A 169 -1.63 -9.41 -4.29
CA PRO A 169 -0.48 -8.65 -3.87
C PRO A 169 -0.24 -9.00 -2.40
N ILE A 170 0.21 -10.24 -2.15
CA ILE A 170 0.90 -10.61 -0.93
C ILE A 170 2.22 -9.87 -1.04
N MET A 171 2.18 -8.62 -0.60
CA MET A 171 3.33 -7.74 -0.64
C MET A 171 4.44 -8.41 0.18
N THR A 172 5.47 -8.81 -0.55
CA THR A 172 6.81 -9.20 -0.12
C THR A 172 7.06 -10.69 0.13
N ASN A 173 8.30 -11.04 -0.20
CA ASN A 173 9.02 -12.31 -0.08
C ASN A 173 9.14 -12.84 1.38
N THR A 174 8.23 -12.43 2.28
CA THR A 174 8.26 -12.72 3.71
C THR A 174 6.98 -13.39 4.22
N CYS A 175 5.95 -13.51 3.38
CA CYS A 175 4.70 -14.15 3.76
C CYS A 175 4.88 -15.67 3.77
N LYS A 176 5.32 -16.19 4.92
CA LYS A 176 5.15 -17.60 5.25
C LYS A 176 3.65 -17.84 5.40
N LEU A 177 3.11 -18.87 4.75
CA LEU A 177 1.81 -19.36 5.16
C LEU A 177 1.94 -19.91 6.58
N ILE A 178 1.32 -19.24 7.55
CA ILE A 178 1.46 -19.58 8.97
C ILE A 178 0.41 -20.61 9.38
N LEU A 179 -0.77 -20.57 8.75
CA LEU A 179 -1.87 -21.46 9.09
C LEU A 179 -2.73 -21.78 7.87
N LEU A 180 -2.88 -23.07 7.58
CA LEU A 180 -3.97 -23.61 6.78
C LEU A 180 -5.04 -24.14 7.74
N ARG A 181 -6.26 -23.62 7.67
CA ARG A 181 -7.42 -24.23 8.32
C ARG A 181 -8.35 -24.78 7.27
N GLU A 182 -8.73 -26.03 7.46
CA GLU A 182 -9.73 -26.71 6.66
C GLU A 182 -11.06 -26.68 7.41
N ASP A 183 -12.07 -26.03 6.84
CA ASP A 183 -13.47 -26.28 7.23
C ASP A 183 -14.15 -27.12 6.15
N LYS A 184 -15.48 -27.32 6.20
CA LYS A 184 -16.15 -28.18 5.21
C LYS A 184 -16.10 -27.60 3.78
N GLU A 185 -16.01 -26.28 3.61
CA GLU A 185 -16.27 -25.61 2.33
C GLU A 185 -15.16 -24.66 1.84
N VAL A 186 -14.24 -24.24 2.72
CA VAL A 186 -13.14 -23.32 2.40
C VAL A 186 -11.79 -23.74 2.96
N TRP A 187 -10.75 -23.19 2.34
CA TRP A 187 -9.39 -23.14 2.87
C TRP A 187 -9.08 -21.74 3.39
N LEU A 188 -8.57 -21.63 4.61
CA LEU A 188 -8.08 -20.38 5.18
C LEU A 188 -6.56 -20.30 5.07
N PHE A 189 -6.04 -19.22 4.49
CA PHE A 189 -4.63 -18.89 4.44
C PHE A 189 -4.36 -17.66 5.30
N SER A 190 -3.32 -17.68 6.13
CA SER A 190 -2.91 -16.50 6.91
C SER A 190 -1.40 -16.33 6.97
N ASP A 191 -0.94 -15.08 6.85
CA ASP A 191 0.45 -14.67 7.09
C ASP A 191 0.59 -13.81 8.37
N GLY A 192 -0.48 -13.72 9.19
CA GLY A 192 -0.57 -12.87 10.37
C GLY A 192 -0.92 -11.40 10.11
N ARG A 193 -0.92 -10.95 8.86
CA ARG A 193 -1.41 -9.63 8.42
C ARG A 193 -2.61 -9.73 7.50
N SER A 194 -2.68 -10.77 6.70
CA SER A 194 -3.76 -11.04 5.76
C SER A 194 -4.34 -12.41 6.06
N GLU A 195 -5.66 -12.50 5.97
CA GLU A 195 -6.40 -13.75 6.02
C GLU A 195 -7.25 -13.88 4.76
N ILE A 196 -7.11 -15.01 4.08
CA ILE A 196 -7.79 -15.28 2.82
C ILE A 196 -8.57 -16.57 2.96
N THR A 197 -9.85 -16.57 2.60
CA THR A 197 -10.65 -17.79 2.48
C THR A 197 -10.93 -18.11 1.02
N VAL A 198 -10.76 -19.37 0.62
CA VAL A 198 -10.91 -19.84 -0.75
C VAL A 198 -11.88 -21.01 -0.81
N GLY A 199 -12.83 -21.01 -1.75
CA GLY A 199 -13.79 -22.08 -1.94
C GLY A 199 -13.13 -23.39 -2.37
N LYS A 200 -13.45 -24.50 -1.70
CA LYS A 200 -12.88 -25.80 -2.02
C LYS A 200 -13.28 -26.32 -3.39
N ASN A 201 -14.45 -26.00 -3.91
CA ASN A 201 -14.92 -26.61 -5.15
C ASN A 201 -14.35 -25.92 -6.40
N ASP A 202 -14.14 -24.61 -6.34
CA ASP A 202 -13.76 -23.77 -7.47
C ASP A 202 -12.40 -23.07 -7.32
N GLY A 203 -11.83 -23.06 -6.11
CA GLY A 203 -10.58 -22.35 -5.84
C GLY A 203 -10.73 -20.82 -5.86
N LEU A 204 -11.95 -20.29 -5.86
CA LEU A 204 -12.18 -18.84 -5.91
C LEU A 204 -12.21 -18.23 -4.51
N LEU A 205 -11.73 -16.99 -4.41
CA LEU A 205 -11.75 -16.20 -3.17
C LEU A 205 -13.18 -16.08 -2.60
N ARG A 206 -13.30 -16.11 -1.28
CA ARG A 206 -14.54 -15.95 -0.51
C ARG A 206 -14.48 -14.75 0.41
N ALA A 207 -13.33 -14.54 1.05
CA ALA A 207 -13.08 -13.34 1.83
C ALA A 207 -11.58 -13.03 1.89
N LEU A 208 -11.26 -11.74 2.00
CA LEU A 208 -9.93 -11.22 2.28
C LEU A 208 -10.04 -10.24 3.46
N THR A 209 -9.29 -10.50 4.53
CA THR A 209 -9.13 -9.58 5.65
C THR A 209 -7.69 -9.13 5.68
N GLN A 210 -7.42 -7.82 5.74
CA GLN A 210 -6.10 -7.26 5.99
C GLN A 210 -6.10 -6.53 7.32
N THR A 211 -5.06 -6.79 8.10
CA THR A 211 -4.80 -6.27 9.43
C THR A 211 -3.48 -5.50 9.43
N HIS A 212 -3.56 -4.24 9.82
CA HIS A 212 -2.40 -3.38 10.01
C HIS A 212 -2.32 -2.95 11.47
N ASN A 213 -1.18 -3.21 12.12
CA ASN A 213 -0.95 -2.88 13.54
C ASN A 213 -2.06 -3.43 14.47
N GLY A 214 -2.50 -4.68 14.24
CA GLY A 214 -3.53 -5.34 15.03
C GLY A 214 -4.97 -4.84 14.79
N LYS A 215 -5.18 -3.97 13.79
CA LYS A 215 -6.51 -3.47 13.40
C LYS A 215 -6.85 -3.89 11.99
N VAL A 216 -8.07 -4.39 11.78
CA VAL A 216 -8.59 -4.71 10.45
C VAL A 216 -8.74 -3.43 9.64
N THR A 217 -7.95 -3.30 8.58
CA THR A 217 -7.96 -2.16 7.66
C THR A 217 -8.80 -2.42 6.42
N VAL A 218 -8.88 -3.67 5.98
CA VAL A 218 -9.69 -4.06 4.82
C VAL A 218 -10.39 -5.38 5.13
N CYS A 219 -11.66 -5.46 4.79
CA CYS A 219 -12.43 -6.70 4.78
C CYS A 219 -13.25 -6.74 3.49
N GLU A 220 -12.96 -7.72 2.64
CA GLU A 220 -13.70 -8.00 1.41
C GLU A 220 -14.39 -9.35 1.54
N THR A 221 -15.66 -9.43 1.16
CA THR A 221 -16.41 -10.68 1.09
C THR A 221 -17.09 -10.82 -0.26
N PHE A 222 -17.06 -12.05 -0.77
CA PHE A 222 -17.60 -12.42 -2.07
C PHE A 222 -18.73 -13.43 -1.84
N SER A 223 -19.96 -13.02 -2.14
CA SER A 223 -21.16 -13.83 -2.00
C SER A 223 -21.81 -14.11 -3.35
N ASP A 224 -22.79 -15.01 -3.36
CA ASP A 224 -23.59 -15.33 -4.55
C ASP A 224 -22.75 -15.69 -5.77
N ILE A 225 -21.63 -16.39 -5.54
CA ILE A 225 -20.67 -16.76 -6.58
C ILE A 225 -21.30 -17.79 -7.50
N LYS A 226 -21.45 -17.43 -8.78
CA LYS A 226 -21.92 -18.28 -9.86
C LYS A 226 -20.75 -18.59 -10.76
N VAL A 227 -20.28 -19.84 -10.75
CA VAL A 227 -19.15 -20.32 -11.54
C VAL A 227 -19.64 -20.86 -12.88
N ASN A 228 -18.95 -20.53 -13.97
CA ASN A 228 -19.29 -20.92 -15.35
C ASN A 228 -20.74 -20.58 -15.71
N ALA A 229 -21.17 -19.39 -15.33
CA ALA A 229 -22.52 -18.85 -15.55
C ALA A 229 -22.82 -18.57 -17.04
N GLY A 230 -21.83 -18.66 -17.94
CA GLY A 230 -22.03 -18.41 -19.37
C GLY A 230 -22.19 -16.93 -19.68
N ILE A 231 -21.44 -16.07 -18.98
CA ILE A 231 -21.55 -14.61 -19.12
C ILE A 231 -21.28 -14.21 -20.57
N ALA A 232 -22.21 -13.47 -21.17
CA ALA A 232 -22.06 -12.98 -22.54
C ALA A 232 -20.92 -11.96 -22.64
N GLN A 233 -20.12 -12.04 -23.71
CA GLN A 233 -18.99 -11.12 -23.92
C GLN A 233 -19.44 -9.65 -24.00
N GLY A 234 -20.65 -9.38 -24.51
CA GLY A 234 -21.22 -8.03 -24.60
C GLY A 234 -21.37 -7.32 -23.25
N THR A 235 -21.40 -8.07 -22.13
CA THR A 235 -21.44 -7.50 -20.77
C THR A 235 -20.20 -6.69 -20.43
N PHE A 236 -19.08 -6.99 -21.08
CA PHE A 236 -17.78 -6.35 -20.87
C PHE A 236 -17.51 -5.20 -21.84
N VAL A 237 -18.52 -4.73 -22.57
CA VAL A 237 -18.40 -3.54 -23.42
C VAL A 237 -18.79 -2.32 -22.60
N PHE A 238 -17.95 -1.28 -22.65
CA PHE A 238 -18.26 0.02 -22.07
C PHE A 238 -18.30 1.09 -23.16
N THR A 239 -19.33 1.93 -23.11
CA THR A 239 -19.47 3.07 -24.01
C THR A 239 -19.67 4.32 -23.16
N PRO A 240 -18.70 5.26 -23.17
CA PRO A 240 -18.87 6.55 -22.52
C PRO A 240 -20.12 7.27 -23.02
N LEU A 241 -20.72 8.13 -22.18
CA LEU A 241 -21.90 8.88 -22.61
C LEU A 241 -21.51 9.90 -23.71
N PRO A 242 -22.43 10.23 -24.63
CA PRO A 242 -22.19 11.29 -25.61
C PRO A 242 -21.76 12.61 -24.93
N GLY A 243 -20.65 13.19 -25.42
CA GLY A 243 -20.08 14.43 -24.87
C GLY A 243 -19.20 14.26 -23.63
N GLU A 244 -19.02 13.03 -23.12
CA GLU A 244 -18.13 12.77 -22.00
C GLU A 244 -16.66 12.90 -22.40
N VAL A 245 -15.89 13.65 -21.60
CA VAL A 245 -14.44 13.77 -21.79
C VAL A 245 -13.78 12.49 -21.29
N VAL A 246 -13.19 11.73 -22.21
CA VAL A 246 -12.41 10.53 -21.91
C VAL A 246 -10.94 10.87 -21.87
N LYS A 247 -10.29 10.63 -20.73
CA LYS A 247 -8.84 10.75 -20.61
C LYS A 247 -8.16 9.47 -21.08
N ASP A 248 -7.42 9.53 -22.18
CA ASP A 248 -6.50 8.45 -22.56
C ASP A 248 -5.26 8.51 -21.65
N VAL A 249 -5.03 7.46 -20.87
CA VAL A 249 -3.87 7.38 -19.95
C VAL A 249 -2.80 6.41 -20.43
N THR A 250 -2.96 5.82 -21.62
CA THR A 250 -2.06 4.79 -22.17
C THR A 250 -0.61 5.25 -22.21
N ASP A 251 -0.35 6.44 -22.76
CA ASP A 251 1.03 6.94 -22.89
C ASP A 251 1.62 7.33 -21.53
N SER A 252 0.80 7.80 -20.60
CA SER A 252 1.24 8.13 -19.24
C SER A 252 1.63 6.87 -18.45
N SER A 253 0.97 5.74 -18.71
CA SER A 253 1.25 4.46 -18.04
C SER A 253 2.45 3.70 -18.61
N LEU A 254 2.92 4.03 -19.82
CA LEU A 254 4.06 3.34 -20.42
C LEU A 254 5.39 3.66 -19.72
N GLY A 255 5.42 4.70 -18.87
CA GLY A 255 6.66 5.26 -18.34
C GLY A 255 7.48 5.86 -19.48
N ALA A 256 7.92 7.12 -19.36
CA ALA A 256 9.01 7.53 -20.24
C ALA A 256 10.16 6.54 -20.02
N PRO A 257 10.76 5.92 -21.07
CA PRO A 257 11.92 5.08 -20.87
C PRO A 257 12.95 5.89 -20.10
N SER A 258 13.28 5.41 -18.90
CA SER A 258 14.35 5.97 -18.07
C SER A 258 15.62 5.94 -18.91
N THR A 259 15.91 7.04 -19.58
CA THR A 259 17.14 7.21 -20.34
C THR A 259 18.19 7.53 -19.29
N ALA A 260 18.84 6.49 -18.78
CA ALA A 260 20.10 6.59 -18.07
C ALA A 260 21.18 7.04 -19.06
N GLY A 261 21.11 8.31 -19.49
CA GLY A 261 22.12 8.98 -20.27
C GLY A 261 23.04 9.75 -19.33
N THR A 262 24.32 9.40 -19.32
CA THR A 262 25.38 10.20 -18.71
C THR A 262 25.40 11.60 -19.36
N GLN A 263 24.72 12.57 -18.75
CA GLN A 263 24.80 13.96 -19.16
C GLN A 263 26.11 14.55 -18.60
N SER A 264 27.06 14.79 -19.50
CA SER A 264 28.08 15.80 -19.28
C SER A 264 27.41 17.17 -19.25
N VAL A 265 27.67 17.94 -18.20
CA VAL A 265 27.11 19.26 -17.95
C VAL A 265 27.83 20.29 -18.83
N PRO A 266 27.14 21.10 -19.65
CA PRO A 266 27.52 22.48 -19.87
C PRO A 266 26.75 23.38 -18.91
N ALA A 267 27.46 24.37 -18.38
CA ALA A 267 26.94 25.35 -17.46
C ALA A 267 25.79 26.19 -18.04
N SER A 268 24.93 26.64 -17.14
CA SER A 268 23.87 27.64 -17.28
C SER A 268 22.60 27.23 -18.03
N ALA A 269 21.61 26.75 -17.27
CA ALA A 269 20.22 27.21 -17.33
C ALA A 269 19.46 26.68 -16.10
N THR A 270 18.75 27.58 -15.41
CA THR A 270 17.90 27.35 -14.24
C THR A 270 16.82 26.28 -14.49
N PRO A 271 16.65 25.27 -13.62
CA PRO A 271 15.50 24.38 -13.68
C PRO A 271 14.39 24.81 -12.71
N ASN A 272 13.18 24.88 -13.26
CA ASN A 272 11.93 25.01 -12.50
C ASN A 272 11.69 23.76 -11.64
N ALA A 273 11.33 24.01 -10.39
CA ALA A 273 11.12 23.04 -9.33
C ALA A 273 9.97 22.07 -9.63
N VAL A 274 10.25 20.77 -9.48
CA VAL A 274 9.24 19.73 -9.28
C VAL A 274 8.70 19.91 -7.87
N ALA A 275 7.41 20.21 -7.73
CA ALA A 275 6.75 20.39 -6.45
C ALA A 275 6.64 19.03 -5.74
N GLU A 276 7.61 18.75 -4.87
CA GLU A 276 7.52 17.75 -3.82
C GLU A 276 6.27 18.06 -2.97
N THR A 277 5.49 17.03 -2.64
CA THR A 277 4.24 17.17 -1.88
C THR A 277 4.57 17.66 -0.46
N ILE A 278 4.57 18.98 -0.27
CA ILE A 278 4.87 19.60 1.03
C ILE A 278 3.72 19.26 1.98
N ASP A 279 4.04 18.47 3.02
CA ASP A 279 3.16 18.25 4.16
C ASP A 279 2.66 19.60 4.73
N PRO A 280 1.46 19.66 5.34
CA PRO A 280 0.95 20.90 5.90
C PRO A 280 2.01 21.56 6.80
N PRO A 281 2.24 22.87 6.68
CA PRO A 281 3.33 23.54 7.38
C PRO A 281 3.23 23.27 8.88
N GLN A 282 4.22 22.55 9.42
CA GLN A 282 4.29 22.29 10.85
C GLN A 282 4.46 23.63 11.58
N THR A 283 3.68 23.83 12.64
CA THR A 283 3.84 25.06 13.43
C THR A 283 5.19 25.04 14.12
N LYS A 284 5.89 26.19 14.17
CA LYS A 284 7.17 26.36 14.89
C LYS A 284 7.14 25.75 16.30
N LYS A 285 6.02 25.96 17.02
CA LYS A 285 5.80 25.42 18.37
C LYS A 285 5.82 23.89 18.40
N PHE A 286 5.23 23.22 17.41
CA PHE A 286 5.29 21.76 17.31
C PHE A 286 6.72 21.29 17.10
N VAL A 287 7.47 21.92 16.20
CA VAL A 287 8.87 21.56 15.92
C VAL A 287 9.74 21.73 17.17
N GLU A 288 9.61 22.83 17.91
CA GLU A 288 10.35 23.05 19.16
C GLU A 288 10.02 22.01 20.24
N GLN A 289 8.74 21.65 20.39
CA GLN A 289 8.30 20.60 21.32
C GLN A 289 8.83 19.22 20.92
N SER A 290 8.76 18.88 19.63
CA SER A 290 9.29 17.63 19.09
C SER A 290 10.81 17.56 19.24
N LEU A 291 11.54 18.66 19.00
CA LEU A 291 13.00 18.73 19.21
C LEU A 291 13.37 18.51 20.68
N ALA A 292 12.67 19.17 21.61
CA ALA A 292 12.89 18.97 23.04
C ALA A 292 12.64 17.51 23.44
N LYS A 293 11.58 16.91 22.89
CA LYS A 293 11.25 15.49 23.10
C LYS A 293 12.31 14.55 22.54
N VAL A 294 12.76 14.74 21.29
CA VAL A 294 13.82 13.93 20.68
C VAL A 294 15.08 13.95 21.54
N LYS A 295 15.51 15.13 22.00
CA LYS A 295 16.71 15.27 22.85
C LYS A 295 16.57 14.54 24.17
N ALA A 296 15.38 14.55 24.78
CA ALA A 296 15.09 13.83 26.01
C ALA A 296 15.08 12.31 25.79
N ASP A 297 14.36 11.83 24.78
CA ASP A 297 14.23 10.41 24.44
C ASP A 297 15.60 9.80 24.06
N MET A 298 16.39 10.49 23.24
CA MET A 298 17.74 10.05 22.86
C MET A 298 18.69 9.98 24.05
N ARG A 299 18.53 10.85 25.05
CA ARG A 299 19.32 10.77 26.29
C ARG A 299 18.97 9.51 27.08
N THR A 300 17.68 9.18 27.18
CA THR A 300 17.22 7.94 27.83
C THR A 300 17.76 6.71 27.10
N LEU A 301 17.65 6.67 25.76
CA LEU A 301 18.17 5.57 24.95
C LEU A 301 19.71 5.45 25.04
N SER A 302 20.44 6.56 25.11
CA SER A 302 21.90 6.57 25.33
C SER A 302 22.29 5.80 26.58
N VAL A 303 21.62 6.08 27.71
CA VAL A 303 21.91 5.41 28.99
C VAL A 303 21.61 3.91 28.89
N ALA A 304 20.52 3.53 28.23
CA ALA A 304 20.17 2.13 28.03
C ALA A 304 21.20 1.40 27.14
N LEU A 305 21.65 2.04 26.06
CA LEU A 305 22.68 1.52 25.16
C LEU A 305 24.04 1.37 25.86
N GLU A 306 24.40 2.32 26.71
CA GLU A 306 25.62 2.28 27.53
C GLU A 306 25.57 1.14 28.55
N ALA A 307 24.45 1.01 29.29
CA ALA A 307 24.25 -0.08 30.23
C ALA A 307 24.32 -1.47 29.55
N TYR A 308 23.66 -1.62 28.40
CA TYR A 308 23.78 -2.84 27.58
C TYR A 308 25.24 -3.12 27.20
N THR A 309 25.96 -2.09 26.73
CA THR A 309 27.35 -2.25 26.29
C THR A 309 28.27 -2.66 27.43
N ILE A 310 28.03 -2.18 28.66
CA ILE A 310 28.77 -2.58 29.87
C ILE A 310 28.53 -4.05 30.19
N ASP A 311 27.27 -4.50 30.21
CA ASP A 311 26.91 -5.86 30.60
C ASP A 311 27.37 -6.92 29.58
N TRP A 312 27.29 -6.58 28.29
CA TRP A 312 27.52 -7.53 27.20
C TRP A 312 28.87 -7.34 26.50
N ASN A 313 29.63 -6.30 26.85
CA ASN A 313 30.89 -5.89 26.21
C ASN A 313 30.77 -5.75 24.67
N LYS A 314 29.58 -5.38 24.18
CA LYS A 314 29.26 -5.14 22.77
C LYS A 314 28.01 -4.27 22.66
N CYS A 315 27.91 -3.46 21.61
CA CYS A 315 26.66 -2.75 21.30
C CYS A 315 25.53 -3.73 20.94
N PRO A 316 24.26 -3.40 21.26
CA PRO A 316 23.14 -4.26 20.89
C PRO A 316 22.98 -4.33 19.36
N PRO A 317 22.52 -5.47 18.81
CA PRO A 317 22.29 -5.62 17.37
C PRO A 317 21.11 -4.77 16.86
N SER A 318 20.16 -4.41 17.73
CA SER A 318 19.00 -3.56 17.42
C SER A 318 18.46 -2.90 18.70
N LEU A 319 17.64 -1.85 18.58
CA LEU A 319 16.97 -1.25 19.77
C LEU A 319 15.93 -2.19 20.37
N ILE A 320 15.12 -2.83 19.52
CA ILE A 320 14.12 -3.83 19.89
C ILE A 320 14.53 -5.16 19.26
N PRO A 321 14.53 -6.28 19.99
CA PRO A 321 14.14 -6.42 21.40
C PRO A 321 15.29 -6.19 22.40
N SER A 322 16.52 -5.90 21.96
CA SER A 322 17.72 -6.01 22.81
C SER A 322 17.74 -5.09 24.03
N LEU A 323 17.05 -3.95 23.99
CA LEU A 323 16.97 -3.05 25.15
C LEU A 323 15.79 -3.34 26.09
N THR A 324 14.81 -4.14 25.67
CA THR A 324 13.59 -4.41 26.45
C THR A 324 13.55 -5.82 27.02
N THR A 325 14.24 -6.78 26.41
CA THR A 325 14.30 -8.18 26.87
C THR A 325 15.65 -8.84 26.54
N PRO A 326 16.15 -9.79 27.36
CA PRO A 326 15.57 -10.32 28.60
C PRO A 326 15.82 -9.43 29.84
N VAL A 327 16.81 -8.55 29.80
CA VAL A 327 17.05 -7.50 30.79
C VAL A 327 16.49 -6.20 30.23
N ALA A 328 15.54 -5.59 30.93
CA ALA A 328 14.88 -4.37 30.47
C ALA A 328 15.72 -3.12 30.84
N TYR A 329 16.67 -2.77 29.98
CA TYR A 329 17.45 -1.53 30.09
C TYR A 329 16.58 -0.28 29.91
N VAL A 330 15.47 -0.42 29.18
CA VAL A 330 14.39 0.55 29.07
C VAL A 330 13.05 -0.18 29.09
N THR A 331 12.01 0.44 29.66
CA THR A 331 10.66 -0.16 29.70
C THR A 331 10.03 -0.24 28.31
N GLU A 332 10.26 0.77 27.47
CA GLU A 332 9.77 0.86 26.10
C GLU A 332 10.70 1.77 25.28
N VAL A 333 10.92 1.44 24.01
CA VAL A 333 11.69 2.30 23.09
C VAL A 333 10.79 3.43 22.61
N PRO A 334 11.11 4.71 22.88
CA PRO A 334 10.24 5.81 22.49
C PRO A 334 10.14 5.97 20.96
N ILE A 335 8.98 6.45 20.50
CA ILE A 335 8.69 6.71 19.08
C ILE A 335 9.24 8.09 18.69
N ASP A 336 9.88 8.16 17.52
CA ASP A 336 10.36 9.42 16.96
C ASP A 336 9.15 10.32 16.58
N PRO A 337 8.99 11.52 17.19
CA PRO A 337 7.87 12.42 16.91
C PRO A 337 7.84 12.95 15.47
N PHE A 338 8.94 12.86 14.72
CA PHE A 338 8.99 13.27 13.32
C PHE A 338 8.54 12.15 12.36
N THR A 339 8.38 10.91 12.85
CA THR A 339 7.88 9.77 12.05
C THR A 339 6.35 9.61 12.11
N VAL A 340 5.61 10.73 12.08
CA VAL A 340 4.18 10.80 12.43
C VAL A 340 3.31 9.74 11.75
N GLU A 341 3.55 9.45 10.47
CA GLU A 341 2.77 8.48 9.71
C GLU A 341 3.07 7.02 10.10
N LYS A 342 4.32 6.72 10.45
CA LYS A 342 4.81 5.34 10.59
C LYS A 342 5.03 4.91 12.04
N LYS A 343 4.97 5.85 13.00
CA LYS A 343 5.21 5.61 14.45
C LYS A 343 6.46 4.75 14.69
N ARG A 344 7.55 5.08 13.99
CA ARG A 344 8.79 4.30 14.05
C ARG A 344 9.61 4.69 15.28
N PRO A 345 10.32 3.74 15.90
CA PRO A 345 11.35 4.10 16.86
C PRO A 345 12.46 4.90 16.16
N TYR A 346 13.35 5.48 16.96
CA TYR A 346 14.57 6.12 16.46
C TYR A 346 15.41 5.14 15.63
N ASN A 347 16.10 5.66 14.62
CA ASN A 347 17.04 4.88 13.84
C ASN A 347 18.32 4.65 14.65
N TYR A 348 18.92 3.48 14.48
CA TYR A 348 20.09 3.05 15.23
C TYR A 348 21.02 2.24 14.34
N ARG A 349 22.33 2.47 14.48
CA ARG A 349 23.36 1.61 13.91
C ARG A 349 24.56 1.47 14.84
N THR A 350 25.18 0.30 14.77
CA THR A 350 26.49 0.04 15.36
C THR A 350 27.56 0.49 14.36
N VAL A 351 28.42 1.43 14.75
CA VAL A 351 29.56 1.89 13.92
C VAL A 351 30.73 0.93 14.05
N ASP A 352 31.00 0.49 15.28
CA ASP A 352 31.95 -0.56 15.61
C ASP A 352 31.50 -1.24 16.94
N PRO A 353 32.17 -2.30 17.44
CA PRO A 353 31.70 -3.04 18.61
C PRO A 353 31.46 -2.21 19.88
N LYS A 354 32.01 -0.98 19.97
CA LYS A 354 31.89 -0.09 21.13
C LYS A 354 31.23 1.25 20.81
N ASN A 355 31.06 1.61 19.54
CA ASN A 355 30.49 2.88 19.10
C ASN A 355 29.16 2.67 18.38
N TRP A 356 28.18 3.48 18.76
CA TRP A 356 26.83 3.46 18.19
C TRP A 356 26.38 4.87 17.83
N GLU A 357 25.47 4.93 16.87
CA GLU A 357 24.79 6.15 16.44
C GLU A 357 23.28 5.94 16.53
N LEU A 358 22.60 6.96 17.06
CA LEU A 358 21.15 7.03 17.21
C LEU A 358 20.68 8.31 16.54
N TRP A 359 19.69 8.25 15.65
CA TRP A 359 19.18 9.45 15.00
C TRP A 359 17.67 9.48 14.81
N SER A 360 17.17 10.70 14.67
CA SER A 360 15.80 11.03 14.31
C SER A 360 15.80 11.66 12.94
N ILE A 361 14.77 11.40 12.13
CA ILE A 361 14.64 11.91 10.75
C ILE A 361 14.44 13.42 10.64
N GLY A 362 14.43 14.12 11.78
CA GLY A 362 14.38 15.57 11.83
C GLY A 362 13.08 16.21 11.31
N PRO A 363 13.00 17.55 11.33
CA PRO A 363 11.78 18.27 10.95
C PRO A 363 11.43 18.24 9.47
N ASP A 364 12.38 17.93 8.59
CA ASP A 364 12.15 17.81 7.14
C ASP A 364 11.53 16.46 6.74
N GLY A 365 11.49 15.50 7.68
CA GLY A 365 10.89 14.18 7.50
C GLY A 365 11.71 13.26 6.59
N LYS A 366 12.93 13.63 6.23
CA LYS A 366 13.80 12.87 5.34
C LYS A 366 14.85 12.13 6.16
N ASP A 367 14.95 10.83 5.95
CA ASP A 367 15.95 10.01 6.64
C ASP A 367 17.28 10.09 5.88
N ASP A 368 18.20 10.92 6.38
CA ASP A 368 19.53 11.11 5.79
C ASP A 368 20.56 10.12 6.35
N GLN A 369 20.11 9.09 7.08
CA GLN A 369 20.94 8.03 7.68
C GLN A 369 22.07 8.58 8.58
N GLY A 370 21.80 9.68 9.28
CA GLY A 370 22.75 10.43 10.09
C GLY A 370 23.84 11.16 9.29
N GLY A 371 23.72 11.22 7.96
CA GLY A 371 24.72 11.79 7.05
C GLY A 371 24.64 13.31 6.91
N ILE A 372 23.45 13.89 7.06
CA ILE A 372 23.22 15.34 7.10
C ILE A 372 22.74 15.70 8.49
N TRP A 373 23.41 16.65 9.13
CA TRP A 373 23.17 17.02 10.52
C TRP A 373 22.19 18.18 10.60
N TYR A 374 21.23 18.07 11.51
CA TYR A 374 20.35 19.16 11.91
C TYR A 374 21.15 20.37 12.38
N ASP A 375 20.91 21.53 11.75
CA ASP A 375 21.45 22.85 12.06
C ASP A 375 20.41 23.66 12.87
N PRO A 376 20.61 23.83 14.19
CA PRO A 376 19.67 24.56 15.04
C PRO A 376 19.45 26.01 14.61
N ALA A 377 20.41 26.65 13.93
CA ALA A 377 20.29 28.03 13.48
C ALA A 377 19.27 28.17 12.33
N LYS A 378 19.02 27.09 11.58
CA LYS A 378 18.00 27.02 10.52
C LYS A 378 16.63 26.61 11.04
N GLY A 379 16.51 26.23 12.33
CA GLY A 379 15.23 25.96 12.96
C GLY A 379 14.44 24.86 12.24
N PHE A 380 13.23 25.17 11.77
CA PHE A 380 12.35 24.20 11.11
C PHE A 380 12.66 23.96 9.63
N VAL A 381 13.50 24.80 9.01
CA VAL A 381 13.97 24.62 7.62
C VAL A 381 15.33 23.95 7.56
N SER A 382 15.85 23.50 8.70
CA SER A 382 17.09 22.74 8.68
C SER A 382 16.85 21.43 7.94
N PRO A 383 17.61 21.15 6.87
CA PRO A 383 17.73 19.78 6.40
C PRO A 383 18.45 18.96 7.48
N GLY A 384 18.14 17.67 7.57
CA GLY A 384 18.99 16.71 8.26
C GLY A 384 18.46 16.14 9.57
N ASP A 385 19.15 15.06 9.95
CA ASP A 385 18.86 14.23 11.09
C ASP A 385 19.39 14.84 12.39
N ILE A 386 18.68 14.58 13.49
CA ILE A 386 19.18 14.87 14.83
C ILE A 386 19.94 13.62 15.28
N VAL A 387 21.26 13.74 15.41
CA VAL A 387 22.14 12.58 15.70
C VAL A 387 22.67 12.66 17.13
N ARG A 388 22.75 11.50 17.80
CA ARG A 388 23.43 11.29 19.07
C ARG A 388 24.41 10.12 18.96
N THR A 389 25.60 10.29 19.50
CA THR A 389 26.61 9.22 19.61
C THR A 389 26.92 8.87 21.07
N ASN A 390 27.57 7.73 21.28
CA ASN A 390 28.10 7.32 22.60
C ASN A 390 29.17 8.28 23.18
N LYS A 391 29.68 9.22 22.37
CA LYS A 391 30.60 10.28 22.83
C LYS A 391 29.86 11.51 23.37
N GLY A 392 28.54 11.43 23.52
CA GLY A 392 27.69 12.54 23.95
C GLY A 392 27.56 13.65 22.90
N GLN A 393 28.07 13.44 21.69
CA GLN A 393 27.95 14.40 20.61
C GLN A 393 26.51 14.36 20.09
N LEU A 394 25.77 15.41 20.43
CA LEU A 394 24.60 15.81 19.66
C LEU A 394 25.12 16.66 18.50
N THR A 395 24.42 16.64 17.36
CA THR A 395 24.64 17.61 16.28
C THR A 395 24.90 19.02 16.87
N PRO A 396 25.91 19.75 16.38
CA PRO A 396 26.42 21.00 16.99
C PRO A 396 25.37 22.10 17.12
#